data_AF-A0A958UUY1-F1
#
_entry.id   AF-A0A958UUY1-F1
#
_cell.length_a   1.000
_cell.length_b   1.000
_cell.length_c   1.000
_cell.angle_alpha   90.00
_cell.angle_beta   90.00
_cell.angle_gamma   90.00
#
_symmetry.space_group_name_H-M   'P 1'
#
loop_
_entity.id
_entity.type
_entity.pdbx_description
1 polymer ?
#
loop_
_entity_poly.entity_id
_entity_poly.type
_entity_poly.pdbx_seq_one_letter_code
_entity_poly.pdbx_strand_id
1 'polypeptide(L)' 'VKVKNNATGENQIIPATGFFVAIGHKPNTDIFKEYLELDETGYIINVPGSSKTNIEGVFVSGDAADHV' A
#
# COMPACT_ATOMS: atom_id res chain seq x y z
N VAL A 1 -22.25 -5.51 8.99
CA VAL A 1 -21.61 -4.71 7.90
C VAL A 1 -22.70 -4.16 6.99
N LYS A 2 -22.73 -2.85 6.73
CA LYS A 2 -23.68 -2.24 5.79
C LYS A 2 -23.07 -2.23 4.40
N VAL A 3 -23.80 -2.72 3.40
CA VAL A 3 -23.34 -2.74 2.00
C VAL A 3 -24.39 -2.13 1.09
N LYS A 4 -23.95 -1.64 -0.07
CA LYS A 4 -24.79 -1.15 -1.16
C LYS A 4 -24.52 -1.98 -2.40
N ASN A 5 -25.56 -2.53 -3.02
CA ASN A 5 -25.44 -3.20 -4.30
C ASN A 5 -25.14 -2.15 -5.39
N ASN A 6 -24.07 -2.34 -6.17
CA ASN A 6 -23.67 -1.37 -7.20
C ASN A 6 -24.55 -1.41 -8.46
N ALA A 7 -25.28 -2.50 -8.71
CA ALA A 7 -26.18 -2.66 -9.85
C ALA A 7 -27.60 -2.18 -9.52
N THR A 8 -28.13 -2.49 -8.33
CA THR A 8 -29.50 -2.12 -7.94
C THR A 8 -29.57 -0.85 -7.08
N GLY A 9 -28.48 -0.46 -6.43
CA GLY A 9 -28.44 0.67 -5.51
C GLY A 9 -29.03 0.39 -4.12
N GLU A 10 -29.58 -0.80 -3.90
CA GLU A 10 -30.22 -1.19 -2.64
C GLU A 10 -29.20 -1.34 -1.51
N ASN A 11 -29.60 -0.94 -0.31
CA ASN A 11 -28.82 -1.10 0.91
C ASN A 11 -29.27 -2.34 1.67
N GLN A 12 -28.32 -3.10 2.21
CA GLN A 12 -28.59 -4.25 3.08
C GLN A 12 -27.60 -4.33 4.24
N ILE A 13 -28.01 -4.99 5.32
CA ILE A 13 -27.15 -5.29 6.46
C ILE A 13 -26.74 -6.76 6.39
N ILE A 14 -25.44 -7.02 6.29
CA ILE A 14 -24.87 -8.37 6.43
C ILE A 14 -24.56 -8.58 7.92
N PRO A 15 -25.17 -9.60 8.59
CA PRO A 15 -24.90 -9.91 9.99
C PRO A 15 -23.56 -10.64 10.11
N ALA A 16 -22.47 -9.90 9.95
CA ALA A 16 -21.10 -10.42 10.09
C ALA A 16 -20.52 -10.07 11.46
N THR A 17 -19.78 -11.00 12.04
CA THR A 17 -19.04 -10.82 13.30
C THR A 17 -17.62 -10.28 13.09
N GLY A 18 -17.12 -10.30 11.86
CA GLY A 18 -15.81 -9.78 11.48
C GLY A 18 -15.79 -9.27 10.05
N PHE A 19 -14.87 -8.37 9.76
CA PHE A 19 -14.66 -7.77 8.44
C PHE A 19 -13.16 -7.53 8.23
N PHE A 20 -12.64 -7.93 7.08
CA PHE A 20 -11.24 -7.78 6.70
C PHE A 20 -11.19 -7.06 5.34
N VAL A 21 -10.37 -6.03 5.25
CA VAL A 21 -10.18 -5.24 4.02
C VAL A 21 -8.94 -5.74 3.31
N ALA A 22 -9.07 -6.13 2.04
CA ALA A 22 -7.97 -6.57 1.20
C ALA A 22 -8.02 -5.83 -0.15
N ILE A 23 -7.69 -4.54 -0.13
CA ILE A 23 -7.73 -3.64 -1.31
C ILE A 23 -6.34 -3.15 -1.74
N GLY A 24 -5.28 -3.81 -1.25
CA GLY A 24 -3.90 -3.36 -1.40
C GLY A 24 -3.48 -2.31 -0.36
N HIS A 25 -2.25 -1.84 -0.49
CA HIS A 25 -1.65 -0.82 0.38
C HIS A 25 -1.19 0.38 -0.44
N LYS A 26 -1.16 1.55 0.20
CA LYS A 26 -0.53 2.76 -0.33
C LYS A 26 0.57 3.19 0.65
N PRO A 27 1.85 2.97 0.34
CA PRO A 27 2.93 3.40 1.22
C PRO A 27 2.98 4.93 1.31
N ASN A 28 3.37 5.45 2.49
CA ASN A 28 3.49 6.90 2.77
C ASN A 28 4.78 7.52 2.20
N THR A 29 5.07 7.24 0.94
CA THR A 29 6.36 7.51 0.27
C THR A 29 6.25 8.59 -0.81
N ASP A 30 5.03 9.08 -1.08
CA ASP A 30 4.77 10.06 -2.14
C ASP A 30 5.62 11.34 -2.00
N ILE A 31 5.94 11.75 -0.76
CA ILE A 31 6.80 12.91 -0.48
C ILE A 31 8.25 12.74 -0.96
N PHE A 32 8.67 11.51 -1.25
CA PHE A 32 10.04 11.19 -1.69
C PHE A 32 10.16 10.95 -3.20
N LYS A 33 9.07 11.02 -3.96
CA LYS A 33 9.04 10.72 -5.41
C LYS A 33 10.07 11.45 -6.25
N GLU A 34 10.37 12.69 -5.88
CA GLU A 34 11.36 13.52 -6.60
C GLU A 34 12.81 13.18 -6.24
N TYR A 35 13.04 12.35 -5.21
CA TYR A 35 14.36 12.07 -4.64
C TYR A 35 14.74 10.59 -4.70
N LEU A 36 13.76 9.69 -4.56
CA LEU A 36 13.94 8.24 -4.51
C LEU A 36 13.19 7.57 -5.65
N GLU A 37 13.76 6.49 -6.16
CA GLU A 37 13.07 5.62 -7.11
C GLU A 37 11.95 4.86 -6.39
N LEU A 38 10.72 5.05 -6.89
CA LEU A 38 9.56 4.30 -6.45
C LEU A 38 9.06 3.41 -7.59
N ASP A 39 8.47 2.28 -7.24
CA ASP A 39 7.74 1.48 -8.22
C ASP A 39 6.38 2.11 -8.60
N GLU A 40 5.68 1.44 -9.51
CA GLU A 40 4.38 1.90 -10.02
C GLU A 40 3.27 1.98 -8.95
N THR A 41 3.40 1.25 -7.85
CA THR A 41 2.48 1.27 -6.70
C THR A 41 2.90 2.26 -5.60
N GLY A 42 4.14 2.75 -5.67
CA GLY A 42 4.72 3.76 -4.80
C GLY A 42 5.68 3.21 -3.76
N TYR A 43 6.07 1.95 -3.75
CA TYR A 43 7.07 1.44 -2.80
C TYR A 43 8.46 1.94 -3.18
N ILE A 44 9.31 2.23 -2.20
CA ILE A 44 10.71 2.62 -2.45
C ILE A 44 11.46 1.39 -2.94
N ILE A 45 12.15 1.54 -4.06
CA ILE A 45 12.98 0.48 -4.62
C ILE A 45 14.30 0.41 -3.85
N ASN A 46 14.55 -0.74 -3.22
CA ASN A 46 15.81 -1.05 -2.55
C ASN A 46 16.65 -2.03 -3.38
N VAL A 47 17.95 -2.08 -3.08
CA VAL A 47 18.84 -3.15 -3.58
C VAL A 47 18.37 -4.48 -2.96
N PRO A 48 18.10 -5.54 -3.75
CA PRO A 48 17.62 -6.81 -3.23
C PRO A 48 18.50 -7.37 -2.10
N GLY A 49 17.88 -7.76 -0.99
CA GLY A 49 18.58 -8.27 0.20
C GLY A 49 19.27 -7.18 1.05
N SER A 50 18.95 -5.90 0.84
CA SER A 50 19.56 -4.76 1.51
C SER A 50 18.52 -3.67 1.82
N SER A 51 18.84 -2.74 2.71
CA SER A 51 18.07 -1.51 2.94
C SER A 51 18.48 -0.34 2.06
N LYS A 52 19.50 -0.51 1.19
CA LYS A 52 20.05 0.56 0.36
C LYS A 52 19.07 1.00 -0.72
N THR A 53 18.89 2.32 -0.86
CA THR A 53 18.11 2.94 -1.94
C THR A 53 19.01 3.31 -3.12
N ASN A 54 18.48 4.03 -4.11
CA ASN A 54 19.25 4.64 -5.20
C ASN A 54 20.13 5.82 -4.75
N ILE A 55 19.94 6.36 -3.53
CA ILE A 55 20.73 7.47 -2.99
C ILE A 55 21.65 6.98 -1.87
N GLU A 56 22.95 7.23 -2.02
CA GLU A 56 23.93 6.86 -1.01
C GLU A 56 23.65 7.57 0.33
N GLY A 57 23.69 6.79 1.42
CA GLY A 57 23.38 7.29 2.77
C GLY A 57 21.88 7.33 3.11
N VAL A 58 20.98 7.04 2.15
CA VAL A 58 19.55 6.91 2.38
C VAL A 58 19.14 5.44 2.33
N PHE A 59 18.44 4.99 3.37
CA PHE A 59 18.03 3.60 3.55
C PHE A 59 16.52 3.50 3.77
N VAL A 60 15.93 2.38 3.38
CA VAL A 60 14.51 2.06 3.59
C VAL A 60 14.35 0.74 4.33
N SER A 61 13.27 0.61 5.11
CA SER A 61 12.89 -0.62 5.82
C SER A 61 11.38 -0.69 6.02
N GLY A 62 10.89 -1.90 6.32
CA GLY A 62 9.48 -2.19 6.55
C GLY A 62 8.60 -2.02 5.31
N ASP A 63 7.30 -1.86 5.53
CA ASP A 63 6.25 -1.75 4.51
C ASP A 63 6.44 -0.61 3.49
N ALA A 64 7.42 0.29 3.68
CA ALA A 64 7.77 1.27 2.67
C ALA A 64 8.51 0.66 1.46
N ALA A 65 9.11 -0.53 1.62
CA ALA A 65 9.85 -1.27 0.59
C ALA A 65 9.53 -2.78 0.57
N ASP A 66 8.62 -3.25 1.42
CA ASP A 66 8.20 -4.65 1.48
C ASP A 66 6.88 -4.85 0.73
N HIS A 67 6.96 -5.48 -0.43
CA HIS A 67 5.79 -5.94 -1.18
C HIS A 67 5.12 -7.08 -0.42
N VAL A 68 3.85 -6.90 -0.05
CA VAL A 68 3.01 -7.95 0.57
C VAL A 68 2.29 -8.76 -0.50
#